data_AF-A0A7X3I8E3-F1
#
_entry.id   AF-A0A7X3I8E3-F1
#
_cell.length_a   1.000
_cell.length_b   1.000
_cell.length_c   1.000
_cell.angle_alpha   90.00
_cell.angle_beta   90.00
_cell.angle_gamma   90.00
#
_symmetry.space_group_name_H-M   'P 1'
#
loop_
_entity.id
_entity.type
_entity.pdbx_description
1 polymer ?
#
loop_
_entity_poly.entity_id
_entity_poly.type
_entity_poly.pdbx_seq_one_letter_code
_entity_poly.pdbx_strand_id
1 'polypeptide(L)'
;MTNTVPAGAHDPARPPAPHEGLEALLEILPHRYKPGLRALLSGPGPDRPGWGRIDVQEEWLASVLALIGMGRSWSQPSQGEPIPIRIGYDYDAQRGPHLVVSASAWPTAAQAAADAELRQSLERQGRWRPSRAPDTLRQLYALVPEAGGPCWGTLAPGLLELHERRIISLAERPVDFEDADAVHEALREAAKFAHFAGLDAVLIVTGDRRIGCRTFSDPRVVEAVCDLGTPLLTLAGPAPTLVDALAWRSSPVPGAVLAAIEATLRGELARADRARLDRIAETFAGPPTAPGDAAWPDAPF
;
A
#
# COMPACT_ATOMS: atom_id res chain seq x y z
N MET A 1 7.36 -14.69 -32.49
CA MET A 1 7.00 -13.27 -32.29
C MET A 1 7.15 -12.95 -30.82
N THR A 2 8.21 -12.24 -30.47
CA THR A 2 8.63 -11.93 -29.11
C THR A 2 7.87 -10.69 -28.63
N ASN A 3 6.83 -10.88 -27.81
CA ASN A 3 6.11 -9.78 -27.18
C ASN A 3 6.99 -9.14 -26.10
N THR A 4 7.66 -8.06 -26.48
CA THR A 4 8.37 -7.17 -25.55
C THR A 4 7.34 -6.18 -25.01
N VAL A 5 6.95 -6.35 -23.75
CA VAL A 5 6.14 -5.37 -23.02
C VAL A 5 7.03 -4.15 -22.75
N PRO A 6 6.63 -2.92 -23.14
CA PRO A 6 7.45 -1.74 -22.95
C PRO A 6 7.61 -1.43 -21.45
N ALA A 7 8.86 -1.22 -21.02
CA ALA A 7 9.29 -0.98 -19.64
C ALA A 7 8.79 0.34 -19.00
N GLY A 8 7.82 1.02 -19.62
CA GLY A 8 7.27 2.30 -19.14
C GLY A 8 5.89 2.21 -18.49
N ALA A 9 5.29 1.02 -18.39
CA ALA A 9 3.90 0.86 -17.91
C ALA A 9 3.74 0.87 -16.36
N HIS A 10 4.81 1.16 -15.61
CA HIS A 10 4.80 1.16 -14.15
C HIS A 10 4.84 2.55 -13.51
N ASP A 11 4.91 3.62 -14.29
CA ASP A 11 4.73 4.96 -13.75
C ASP A 11 3.24 5.27 -13.80
N PRO A 12 2.51 5.31 -12.66
CA PRO A 12 1.13 5.77 -12.69
C PRO A 12 1.18 7.21 -13.18
N ALA A 13 0.71 7.43 -14.40
CA ALA A 13 0.58 8.75 -14.98
C ALA A 13 -0.01 9.66 -13.91
N ARG A 14 0.77 10.66 -13.48
CA ARG A 14 0.31 11.71 -12.56
C ARG A 14 -1.05 12.14 -13.10
N PRO A 15 -2.17 11.95 -12.36
CA PRO A 15 -3.46 12.40 -12.86
C PRO A 15 -3.29 13.88 -13.21
N PRO A 16 -3.73 14.33 -14.40
CA PRO A 16 -3.65 15.74 -14.75
C PRO A 16 -4.35 16.47 -13.63
N ALA A 17 -3.58 17.24 -12.87
CA ALA A 17 -4.15 17.89 -11.71
C ALA A 17 -5.28 18.79 -12.21
N PRO A 18 -6.48 18.73 -11.60
CA PRO A 18 -7.46 19.76 -11.86
C PRO A 18 -6.79 21.06 -11.40
N HIS A 19 -6.44 21.90 -12.37
CA HIS A 19 -5.88 23.25 -12.21
C HIS A 19 -4.37 23.32 -11.87
N GLU A 20 -3.68 24.21 -12.59
CA GLU A 20 -2.30 24.66 -12.32
C GLU A 20 -2.22 25.15 -10.87
N GLY A 21 -1.64 24.33 -9.99
CA GLY A 21 -1.45 24.65 -8.57
C GLY A 21 0.03 24.75 -8.26
N LEU A 22 0.40 25.68 -7.39
CA LEU A 22 1.76 25.82 -6.89
C LEU A 22 2.02 24.80 -5.78
N GLU A 23 3.14 24.09 -5.88
CA GLU A 23 3.64 23.24 -4.80
C GLU A 23 4.30 24.12 -3.73
N ALA A 24 3.93 23.91 -2.47
CA ALA A 24 4.50 24.64 -1.33
C ALA A 24 4.76 23.69 -0.15
N LEU A 25 5.75 24.06 0.66
CA LEU A 25 5.98 23.42 1.95
C LEU A 25 5.28 24.20 3.04
N LEU A 26 4.58 23.50 3.92
CA LEU A 26 4.02 24.07 5.14
C LEU A 26 4.92 23.71 6.32
N GLU A 27 5.59 24.72 6.89
CA GLU A 27 6.30 24.60 8.16
C GLU A 27 5.51 25.32 9.26
N ILE A 28 5.24 24.61 10.37
CA ILE A 28 4.52 25.13 11.52
C ILE A 28 5.53 25.56 12.58
N LEU A 29 5.63 26.87 12.82
CA LEU A 29 6.58 27.44 13.78
C LEU A 29 5.88 27.86 15.09
N PRO A 30 6.47 27.59 16.26
CA PRO A 30 5.93 28.04 17.55
C PRO A 30 5.99 29.58 17.66
N HIS A 31 4.85 30.21 17.97
CA HIS A 31 4.77 31.66 18.09
C HIS A 31 5.15 32.12 19.52
N ARG A 32 6.24 32.91 19.66
CA ARG A 32 6.79 33.28 20.99
C ARG A 32 5.98 34.29 21.83
N TYR A 33 5.02 35.01 21.26
CA TYR A 33 4.40 36.18 21.95
C TYR A 33 2.86 36.35 21.82
N LYS A 34 2.14 35.39 21.21
CA LYS A 34 0.66 35.39 21.11
C LYS A 34 0.16 33.94 20.94
N PRO A 35 -1.05 33.60 21.42
CA PRO A 35 -1.70 32.34 21.04
C PRO A 35 -1.91 32.31 19.53
N GLY A 36 -1.50 31.22 18.88
CA GLY A 36 -1.51 31.06 17.43
C GLY A 36 -0.22 30.43 16.89
N LEU A 37 -0.29 29.88 15.67
CA LEU A 37 0.82 29.22 15.00
C LEU A 37 1.22 30.02 13.75
N ARG A 38 2.52 30.05 13.43
CA ARG A 38 3.00 30.65 12.18
C ARG A 38 3.16 29.54 11.16
N ALA A 39 2.50 29.69 10.01
CA ALA A 39 2.73 28.86 8.84
C ALA A 39 3.69 29.59 7.89
N LEU A 40 4.83 28.97 7.58
CA LEU A 40 5.71 29.43 6.52
C LEU A 40 5.40 28.65 5.23
N LEU A 41 5.22 29.38 4.13
CA LEU A 41 5.06 28.82 2.79
C LEU A 41 6.32 29.06 1.97
N SER A 42 6.97 28.00 1.51
CA SER A 42 8.12 28.09 0.61
C SER A 42 7.91 27.26 -0.66
N GLY A 43 8.27 27.83 -1.81
CA GLY A 43 8.24 27.13 -3.11
C GLY A 43 9.50 26.29 -3.36
N PRO A 44 9.44 25.25 -4.23
CA PRO A 44 10.51 24.25 -4.39
C PRO A 44 11.68 24.64 -5.35
N GLY A 45 11.78 25.89 -5.80
CA GLY A 45 12.77 26.31 -6.83
C GLY A 45 14.04 26.99 -6.29
N PRO A 46 15.19 26.87 -6.98
CA PRO A 46 16.47 27.48 -6.56
C PRO A 46 16.54 29.01 -6.75
N ASP A 47 15.69 29.58 -7.61
CA ASP A 47 15.60 31.04 -7.80
C ASP A 47 14.53 31.63 -6.86
N ARG A 48 14.94 31.83 -5.60
CA ARG A 48 14.26 32.57 -4.51
C ARG A 48 12.72 32.49 -4.44
N PRO A 49 12.14 31.78 -3.46
CA PRO A 49 10.69 31.81 -3.25
C PRO A 49 10.21 33.20 -2.80
N GLY A 50 9.04 33.61 -3.30
CA GLY A 50 8.27 34.68 -2.68
C GLY A 50 7.85 34.24 -1.27
N TRP A 51 8.24 34.99 -0.25
CA TRP A 51 7.93 34.68 1.14
C TRP A 51 6.48 35.07 1.42
N GLY A 52 5.60 34.08 1.62
CA GLY A 52 4.23 34.28 2.09
C GLY A 52 4.11 33.91 3.55
N ARG A 53 3.59 34.83 4.38
CA ARG A 53 3.22 34.56 5.77
C ARG A 53 1.72 34.53 5.88
N ILE A 54 1.17 33.40 6.33
CA ILE A 54 -0.25 33.29 6.69
C ILE A 54 -0.29 33.06 8.21
N ASP A 55 -0.88 34.00 8.94
CA ASP A 55 -1.19 33.81 10.35
C ASP A 55 -2.56 33.12 10.44
N VAL A 56 -2.58 31.91 10.99
CA VAL A 56 -3.78 31.08 11.07
C VAL A 56 -4.14 30.86 12.54
N GLN A 57 -5.42 30.95 12.88
CA GLN A 57 -5.87 30.64 14.24
C GLN A 57 -5.63 29.16 14.54
N GLU A 58 -5.10 28.86 15.72
CA GLU A 58 -4.73 27.51 16.14
C GLU A 58 -5.89 26.53 16.04
N GLU A 59 -7.10 26.93 16.42
CA GLU A 59 -8.31 26.11 16.33
C GLU A 59 -8.70 25.78 14.88
N TRP A 60 -8.48 26.72 13.95
CA TRP A 60 -8.74 26.50 12.53
C TRP A 60 -7.70 25.54 11.93
N LEU A 61 -6.42 25.74 12.26
CA LEU A 61 -5.35 24.84 11.81
C LEU A 61 -5.52 23.44 12.42
N ALA A 62 -5.95 23.34 13.68
CA ALA A 62 -6.32 22.09 14.33
C ALA A 62 -7.42 21.36 13.57
N SER A 63 -8.45 22.11 13.16
CA SER A 63 -9.60 21.59 12.45
C SER A 63 -9.22 21.15 11.04
N VAL A 64 -8.42 21.93 10.31
CA VAL A 64 -7.92 21.58 8.98
C VAL A 64 -6.99 20.37 9.03
N LEU A 65 -6.04 20.33 9.97
CA LEU A 65 -5.14 19.20 10.17
C LEU A 65 -5.92 17.93 10.55
N ALA A 66 -6.90 18.04 11.47
CA ALA A 66 -7.76 16.93 11.83
C ALA A 66 -8.59 16.42 10.63
N LEU A 67 -9.09 17.32 9.78
CA LEU A 67 -9.84 16.98 8.57
C LEU A 67 -9.00 16.24 7.53
N ILE A 68 -7.68 16.45 7.51
CA ILE A 68 -6.74 15.73 6.63
C ILE A 68 -6.03 14.56 7.31
N GLY A 69 -6.59 14.08 8.43
CA GLY A 69 -6.12 12.89 9.15
C GLY A 69 -4.90 13.11 10.05
N MET A 70 -4.42 14.36 10.18
CA MET A 70 -3.36 14.74 11.11
C MET A 70 -4.00 15.21 12.43
N GLY A 71 -4.17 14.27 13.38
CA GLY A 71 -4.79 14.54 14.68
C GLY A 71 -4.02 15.55 15.57
N ARG A 72 -4.50 15.79 16.81
CA ARG A 72 -4.02 16.83 17.75
C ARG A 72 -2.56 16.72 18.27
N SER A 73 -1.76 15.77 17.80
CA SER A 73 -0.39 15.49 18.26
C SER A 73 0.68 16.52 17.82
N TRP A 74 0.35 17.46 16.94
CA TRP A 74 1.17 18.58 16.47
C TRP A 74 1.45 19.68 17.52
N SER A 75 0.83 19.62 18.71
CA SER A 75 1.01 20.60 19.79
C SER A 75 2.37 20.48 20.53
N GLN A 76 3.17 19.46 20.21
CA GLN A 76 4.60 19.43 20.52
C GLN A 76 5.39 19.58 19.22
N PRO A 77 6.17 20.65 19.03
CA PRO A 77 7.07 20.79 17.90
C PRO A 77 8.28 19.86 18.13
N SER A 78 8.08 18.55 18.02
CA SER A 78 9.18 17.62 17.77
C SER A 78 9.62 17.82 16.33
N GLN A 79 10.59 18.72 16.09
CA GLN A 79 11.39 18.88 14.85
C GLN A 79 10.81 18.19 13.61
N GLY A 80 9.60 18.61 13.21
CA GLY A 80 8.76 17.85 12.28
C GLY A 80 9.08 18.21 10.85
N GLU A 81 9.27 17.21 9.99
CA GLU A 81 9.48 17.42 8.57
C GLU A 81 8.33 18.27 7.97
N PRO A 82 8.64 19.20 7.05
CA PRO A 82 7.64 20.06 6.44
C PRO A 82 6.57 19.23 5.71
N ILE A 83 5.31 19.61 5.89
CA ILE A 83 4.17 18.89 5.30
C ILE A 83 4.01 19.39 3.85
N PRO A 84 4.07 18.50 2.85
CA PRO A 84 3.83 18.90 1.48
C PRO A 84 2.36 19.29 1.31
N ILE A 85 2.13 20.52 0.84
CA ILE A 85 0.80 21.02 0.51
C ILE A 85 0.79 21.52 -0.93
N ARG A 86 -0.38 21.45 -1.56
CA ARG A 86 -0.66 22.05 -2.85
C ARG A 86 -1.56 23.26 -2.62
N ILE A 87 -1.18 24.39 -3.20
CA ILE A 87 -1.97 25.61 -3.18
C ILE A 87 -2.53 25.82 -4.59
N GLY A 88 -3.83 25.60 -4.72
CA GLY A 88 -4.60 25.86 -5.93
C GLY A 88 -5.45 27.11 -5.79
N TYR A 89 -6.00 27.54 -6.91
CA TYR A 89 -7.01 28.57 -7.00
C TYR A 89 -8.24 27.96 -7.64
N ASP A 90 -9.39 28.13 -6.99
CA ASP A 90 -10.67 27.63 -7.50
C ASP A 90 -11.70 28.77 -7.50
N TYR A 91 -12.71 28.65 -8.34
CA TYR A 91 -13.79 29.61 -8.48
C TYR A 91 -15.13 28.89 -8.34
N ASP A 92 -15.83 29.21 -7.27
CA ASP A 92 -17.20 28.75 -7.05
C ASP A 92 -18.18 29.90 -7.30
N ALA A 93 -19.28 29.64 -8.00
CA ALA A 93 -20.23 30.68 -8.39
C ALA A 93 -20.95 31.34 -7.20
N GLN A 94 -20.98 30.70 -6.03
CA GLN A 94 -21.58 31.26 -4.80
C GLN A 94 -20.54 31.92 -3.89
N ARG A 95 -19.30 31.41 -3.87
CA ARG A 95 -18.23 31.86 -2.96
C ARG A 95 -17.21 32.78 -3.62
N GLY A 96 -17.23 32.87 -4.95
CA GLY A 96 -16.24 33.60 -5.74
C GLY A 96 -14.87 32.90 -5.72
N PRO A 97 -13.80 33.66 -6.03
CA PRO A 97 -12.45 33.11 -6.10
C PRO A 97 -11.91 32.78 -4.72
N HIS A 98 -11.38 31.57 -4.55
CA HIS A 98 -10.84 31.11 -3.27
C HIS A 98 -9.57 30.28 -3.44
N LEU A 99 -8.72 30.37 -2.43
CA LEU A 99 -7.47 29.61 -2.32
C LEU A 99 -7.79 28.20 -1.80
N VAL A 100 -7.38 27.18 -2.53
CA VAL A 100 -7.50 25.78 -2.11
C VAL A 100 -6.15 25.33 -1.58
N VAL A 101 -6.07 25.03 -0.29
CA VAL A 101 -4.89 24.39 0.30
C VAL A 101 -5.24 22.93 0.55
N SER A 102 -4.60 22.03 -0.19
CA SER A 102 -4.75 20.58 0.01
C SER A 102 -3.42 19.98 0.46
N ALA A 103 -3.49 19.00 1.35
CA ALA A 103 -2.31 18.21 1.65
C ALA A 103 -1.97 17.33 0.44
N SER A 104 -0.70 17.30 0.08
CA SER A 104 -0.22 16.54 -1.08
C SER A 104 0.31 15.19 -0.60
N ALA A 105 -0.20 14.10 -1.17
CA ALA A 105 0.41 12.78 -0.97
C ALA A 105 1.73 12.62 -1.78
N TRP A 106 2.00 13.53 -2.72
CA TRP A 106 3.19 13.49 -3.57
C TRP A 106 4.43 14.00 -2.84
N PRO A 107 5.62 13.40 -3.09
CA PRO A 107 6.86 13.85 -2.50
C PRO A 107 7.24 15.26 -2.96
N THR A 108 7.97 15.96 -2.10
CA THR A 108 8.65 17.21 -2.44
C THR A 108 9.80 16.95 -3.43
N ALA A 109 10.31 17.97 -4.11
CA ALA A 109 11.43 17.83 -5.03
C ALA A 109 12.70 17.24 -4.36
N ALA A 110 13.00 17.64 -3.13
CA ALA A 110 14.13 17.11 -2.37
C ALA A 110 13.93 15.62 -2.01
N GLN A 111 12.72 15.24 -1.62
CA GLN A 111 12.36 13.85 -1.34
C GLN A 111 12.39 12.98 -2.60
N ALA A 112 11.91 13.51 -3.73
CA ALA A 112 11.98 12.81 -5.01
C ALA A 112 13.43 12.62 -5.48
N ALA A 113 14.31 13.61 -5.23
CA ALA A 113 15.74 13.48 -5.47
C ALA A 113 16.37 12.41 -4.58
N ALA A 114 16.06 12.38 -3.29
CA ALA A 114 16.52 11.35 -2.37
C ALA A 114 16.04 9.94 -2.76
N ASP A 115 14.77 9.81 -3.21
CA ASP A 115 14.22 8.55 -3.71
C ASP A 115 14.97 8.07 -4.95
N ALA A 116 15.28 8.99 -5.87
CA ALA A 116 16.05 8.69 -7.07
C ALA A 116 17.49 8.26 -6.74
N GLU A 117 18.15 8.92 -5.78
CA GLU A 117 19.49 8.55 -5.32
C GLU A 117 19.52 7.16 -4.67
N LEU A 118 18.56 6.88 -3.79
CA LEU A 118 18.41 5.57 -3.15
C LEU A 118 18.18 4.48 -4.18
N ARG A 119 17.24 4.69 -5.10
CA ARG A 119 16.97 3.75 -6.20
C ARG A 119 18.23 3.48 -7.03
N GLN A 120 18.93 4.53 -7.48
CA GLN A 120 20.17 4.38 -8.24
C GLN A 120 21.25 3.62 -7.47
N SER A 121 21.33 3.82 -6.14
CA SER A 121 22.24 3.07 -5.28
C SER A 121 21.90 1.58 -5.26
N LEU A 122 20.64 1.23 -5.10
CA LEU A 122 20.17 -0.16 -5.08
C LEU A 122 20.27 -0.84 -6.46
N GLU A 123 20.06 -0.09 -7.55
CA GLU A 123 20.30 -0.56 -8.92
C GLU A 123 21.79 -0.89 -9.13
N ARG A 124 22.70 -0.01 -8.69
CA ARG A 124 24.15 -0.25 -8.75
C ARG A 124 24.60 -1.47 -7.94
N GLN A 125 23.93 -1.75 -6.82
CA GLN A 125 24.16 -2.94 -6.00
C GLN A 125 23.50 -4.20 -6.57
N GLY A 126 22.69 -4.08 -7.62
CA GLY A 126 21.93 -5.19 -8.22
C GLY A 126 20.74 -5.67 -7.39
N ARG A 127 20.39 -4.95 -6.31
CA ARG A 127 19.31 -5.25 -5.36
C ARG A 127 17.96 -4.72 -5.84
N TRP A 128 17.94 -3.64 -6.63
CA TRP A 128 16.70 -3.09 -7.19
C TRP A 128 16.17 -3.99 -8.31
N ARG A 129 15.17 -4.82 -7.99
CA ARG A 129 14.47 -5.67 -8.96
C ARG A 129 12.99 -5.74 -8.59
N PRO A 130 12.07 -5.40 -9.53
CA PRO A 130 10.65 -5.64 -9.31
C PRO A 130 10.42 -7.11 -8.98
N SER A 131 9.56 -7.33 -7.99
CA SER A 131 9.18 -8.67 -7.58
C SER A 131 8.50 -9.41 -8.72
N ARG A 132 8.64 -10.74 -8.71
CA ARG A 132 8.05 -11.60 -9.75
C ARG A 132 6.61 -11.96 -9.39
N ALA A 133 5.86 -12.40 -10.40
CA ALA A 133 4.55 -12.98 -10.15
C ALA A 133 4.69 -14.20 -9.22
N PRO A 134 3.77 -14.37 -8.26
CA PRO A 134 3.70 -15.60 -7.48
C PRO A 134 3.35 -16.80 -8.36
N ASP A 135 4.06 -17.91 -8.15
CA ASP A 135 3.77 -19.17 -8.83
C ASP A 135 2.56 -19.87 -8.25
N THR A 136 2.37 -19.76 -6.94
CA THR A 136 1.20 -20.21 -6.20
C THR A 136 0.76 -19.12 -5.24
N LEU A 137 -0.47 -19.18 -4.73
CA LEU A 137 -1.00 -18.19 -3.80
C LEU A 137 -1.83 -18.86 -2.70
N ARG A 138 -1.22 -19.77 -1.95
CA ARG A 138 -1.84 -20.49 -0.84
C ARG A 138 -1.65 -19.77 0.49
N GLN A 139 -0.54 -19.05 0.68
CA GLN A 139 -0.21 -18.31 1.89
C GLN A 139 0.02 -16.84 1.55
N LEU A 140 -0.92 -15.98 1.94
CA LEU A 140 -0.85 -14.53 1.76
C LEU A 140 -0.68 -13.85 3.11
N TYR A 141 0.41 -13.10 3.29
CA TYR A 141 0.67 -12.32 4.50
C TYR A 141 0.41 -10.84 4.21
N ALA A 142 -0.55 -10.25 4.90
CA ALA A 142 -0.97 -8.87 4.70
C ALA A 142 -0.44 -7.98 5.83
N LEU A 143 0.42 -7.02 5.49
CA LEU A 143 0.74 -5.90 6.37
C LEU A 143 -0.35 -4.85 6.19
N VAL A 144 -1.08 -4.56 7.28
CA VAL A 144 -2.24 -3.66 7.30
C VAL A 144 -2.06 -2.58 8.36
N PRO A 145 -2.63 -1.38 8.18
CA PRO A 145 -2.54 -0.34 9.20
C PRO A 145 -3.23 -0.76 10.50
N GLU A 146 -2.63 -0.50 11.66
CA GLU A 146 -3.22 -0.81 12.98
C GLU A 146 -4.60 -0.18 13.20
N ALA A 147 -4.81 1.04 12.69
CA ALA A 147 -6.08 1.74 12.78
C ALA A 147 -7.12 1.26 11.76
N GLY A 148 -6.77 0.29 10.90
CA GLY A 148 -7.50 0.00 9.67
C GLY A 148 -7.41 1.16 8.68
N GLY A 149 -8.21 1.08 7.61
CA GLY A 149 -8.28 2.13 6.62
C GLY A 149 -9.28 1.84 5.50
N PRO A 150 -9.68 2.86 4.73
CA PRO A 150 -10.70 2.72 3.69
C PRO A 150 -10.28 1.77 2.56
N CYS A 151 -9.01 1.77 2.16
CA CYS A 151 -8.49 0.90 1.11
C CYS A 151 -8.50 -0.57 1.58
N TRP A 152 -8.00 -0.86 2.79
CA TRP A 152 -8.05 -2.18 3.39
C TRP A 152 -9.49 -2.64 3.61
N GLY A 153 -10.35 -1.80 4.18
CA GLY A 153 -11.76 -2.12 4.42
C GLY A 153 -12.54 -2.48 3.15
N THR A 154 -12.09 -1.99 1.99
CA THR A 154 -12.68 -2.35 0.69
C THR A 154 -12.11 -3.67 0.14
N LEU A 155 -10.82 -3.96 0.35
CA LEU A 155 -10.16 -5.17 -0.16
C LEU A 155 -10.42 -6.40 0.72
N ALA A 156 -10.39 -6.22 2.04
CA ALA A 156 -10.41 -7.29 3.03
C ALA A 156 -11.58 -8.27 2.88
N PRO A 157 -12.84 -7.84 2.60
CA PRO A 157 -13.95 -8.77 2.45
C PRO A 157 -13.72 -9.82 1.35
N GLY A 158 -13.13 -9.42 0.22
CA GLY A 158 -12.83 -10.35 -0.88
C GLY A 158 -11.72 -11.34 -0.52
N LEU A 159 -10.71 -10.91 0.22
CA LEU A 159 -9.63 -11.81 0.68
C LEU A 159 -10.12 -12.76 1.78
N LEU A 160 -10.98 -12.28 2.67
CA LEU A 160 -11.61 -13.10 3.71
C LEU A 160 -12.51 -14.17 3.10
N GLU A 161 -13.29 -13.85 2.05
CA GLU A 161 -14.08 -14.86 1.35
C GLU A 161 -13.21 -15.98 0.75
N LEU A 162 -12.08 -15.62 0.13
CA LEU A 162 -11.11 -16.61 -0.38
C LEU A 162 -10.51 -17.44 0.76
N HIS A 163 -10.28 -16.83 1.92
CA HIS A 163 -9.78 -17.50 3.11
C HIS A 163 -10.77 -18.49 3.72
N GLU A 164 -12.02 -18.07 3.91
CA GLU A 164 -13.11 -18.89 4.44
C GLU A 164 -13.38 -20.10 3.56
N ARG A 165 -13.26 -19.93 2.24
CA ARG A 165 -13.36 -21.01 1.25
C ARG A 165 -12.11 -21.89 1.17
N ARG A 166 -11.08 -21.61 1.99
CA ARG A 166 -9.79 -22.31 2.04
C ARG A 166 -9.06 -22.31 0.70
N ILE A 167 -9.30 -21.31 -0.14
CA ILE A 167 -8.57 -21.11 -1.40
C ILE A 167 -7.20 -20.53 -1.08
N ILE A 168 -7.16 -19.57 -0.17
CA ILE A 168 -5.93 -18.98 0.38
C ILE A 168 -5.93 -19.06 1.91
N SER A 169 -4.76 -18.99 2.52
CA SER A 169 -4.57 -18.74 3.94
C SER A 169 -4.13 -17.29 4.07
N LEU A 170 -4.99 -16.44 4.65
CA LEU A 170 -4.71 -15.04 4.88
C LEU A 170 -4.21 -14.87 6.32
N ALA A 171 -3.03 -14.29 6.48
CA ALA A 171 -2.49 -13.89 7.77
C ALA A 171 -2.32 -12.37 7.79
N GLU A 172 -3.07 -11.70 8.67
CA GLU A 172 -3.02 -10.25 8.82
C GLU A 172 -2.06 -9.86 9.94
N ARG A 173 -1.22 -8.85 9.66
CA ARG A 173 -0.32 -8.22 10.62
C ARG A 173 -0.63 -6.73 10.67
N PRO A 174 -1.36 -6.28 11.70
CA PRO A 174 -1.49 -4.86 12.00
C PRO A 174 -0.11 -4.25 12.30
N VAL A 175 0.21 -3.12 11.69
CA VAL A 175 1.46 -2.37 11.89
C VAL A 175 1.16 -0.87 11.94
N ASP A 176 1.84 -0.12 12.81
CA ASP A 176 1.89 1.34 12.72
C ASP A 176 2.70 1.77 11.50
N PHE A 177 2.02 2.20 10.45
CA PHE A 177 2.65 2.66 9.21
C PHE A 177 3.33 4.03 9.32
N GLU A 178 3.12 4.75 10.42
CA GLU A 178 3.85 5.99 10.69
C GLU A 178 5.22 5.72 11.33
N ASP A 179 5.49 4.48 11.77
CA ASP A 179 6.77 4.06 12.34
C ASP A 179 7.55 3.14 11.38
N ALA A 180 8.66 3.67 10.85
CA ALA A 180 9.55 2.91 9.97
C ALA A 180 10.20 1.71 10.65
N ASP A 181 10.45 1.75 11.96
CA ASP A 181 11.01 0.63 12.70
C ASP A 181 9.99 -0.50 12.86
N ALA A 182 8.71 -0.16 13.10
CA ALA A 182 7.62 -1.12 13.14
C ALA A 182 7.42 -1.80 11.77
N VAL A 183 7.38 -1.03 10.69
CA VAL A 183 7.27 -1.57 9.32
C VAL A 183 8.48 -2.44 8.97
N HIS A 184 9.69 -1.99 9.29
CA HIS A 184 10.91 -2.74 9.05
C HIS A 184 10.92 -4.08 9.81
N GLU A 185 10.55 -4.11 11.09
CA GLU A 185 10.49 -5.38 11.83
C GLU A 185 9.40 -6.32 11.29
N ALA A 186 8.23 -5.79 10.92
CA ALA A 186 7.17 -6.58 10.30
C ALA A 186 7.61 -7.22 8.97
N LEU A 187 8.41 -6.50 8.16
CA LEU A 187 9.02 -7.05 6.94
C LEU A 187 10.06 -8.14 7.25
N ARG A 188 10.86 -7.97 8.30
CA ARG A 188 11.80 -9.02 8.76
C ARG A 188 11.07 -10.26 9.26
N GLU A 189 9.95 -10.10 9.97
CA GLU A 189 9.07 -11.20 10.35
C GLU A 189 8.51 -11.91 9.11
N ALA A 190 8.02 -11.15 8.12
CA ALA A 190 7.52 -11.71 6.87
C ALA A 190 8.61 -12.49 6.12
N ALA A 191 9.85 -11.99 6.06
CA ALA A 191 10.98 -12.68 5.46
C ALA A 191 11.33 -13.98 6.20
N LYS A 192 11.30 -13.98 7.54
CA LYS A 192 11.46 -15.21 8.35
C LYS A 192 10.34 -16.20 8.05
N PHE A 193 9.10 -15.73 7.98
CA PHE A 193 7.94 -16.57 7.68
C PHE A 193 8.04 -17.17 6.27
N ALA A 194 8.48 -16.39 5.28
CA ALA A 194 8.78 -16.90 3.94
C ALA A 194 9.81 -18.03 3.95
N HIS A 195 10.89 -17.86 4.72
CA HIS A 195 11.95 -18.86 4.82
C HIS A 195 11.50 -20.17 5.48
N PHE A 196 10.68 -20.10 6.54
CA PHE A 196 10.33 -21.28 7.36
C PHE A 196 8.96 -21.89 7.07
N ALA A 197 7.97 -21.09 6.67
CA ALA A 197 6.57 -21.50 6.53
C ALA A 197 6.07 -21.53 5.08
N GLY A 198 6.89 -21.11 4.10
CA GLY A 198 6.55 -21.16 2.68
C GLY A 198 5.53 -20.11 2.28
N LEU A 199 5.85 -18.85 2.55
CA LEU A 199 5.01 -17.71 2.15
C LEU A 199 5.02 -17.53 0.63
N ASP A 200 3.85 -17.48 0.03
CA ASP A 200 3.70 -17.32 -1.42
C ASP A 200 3.74 -15.85 -1.85
N ALA A 201 3.15 -14.95 -1.06
CA ALA A 201 3.12 -13.52 -1.34
C ALA A 201 2.97 -12.67 -0.07
N VAL A 202 3.50 -11.44 -0.12
CA VAL A 202 3.21 -10.37 0.84
C VAL A 202 2.34 -9.31 0.18
N LEU A 203 1.31 -8.85 0.88
CA LEU A 203 0.50 -7.69 0.51
C LEU A 203 0.78 -6.56 1.51
N ILE A 204 1.07 -5.35 1.01
CA ILE A 204 1.22 -4.16 1.85
C ILE A 204 0.21 -3.10 1.44
N VAL A 205 -0.58 -2.60 2.39
CA VAL A 205 -1.61 -1.59 2.13
C VAL A 205 -1.05 -0.16 2.27
N THR A 206 -0.14 0.23 1.40
CA THR A 206 0.54 1.53 1.48
C THR A 206 -0.41 2.73 1.30
N GLY A 207 -1.63 2.50 0.77
CA GLY A 207 -2.62 3.55 0.51
C GLY A 207 -3.40 4.08 1.71
N ASP A 208 -3.41 3.37 2.84
CA ASP A 208 -4.15 3.80 4.05
C ASP A 208 -3.33 4.65 5.02
N ARG A 209 -2.14 5.10 4.60
CA ARG A 209 -1.27 5.99 5.36
C ARG A 209 -1.87 7.39 5.52
N ARG A 210 -1.48 8.12 6.58
CA ARG A 210 -1.81 9.55 6.68
C ARG A 210 -1.07 10.33 5.61
N ILE A 211 -1.63 11.48 5.21
CA ILE A 211 -1.07 12.28 4.13
C ILE A 211 0.35 12.72 4.49
N GLY A 212 1.30 12.53 3.57
CA GLY A 212 2.70 12.88 3.78
C GLY A 212 3.54 11.81 4.49
N CYS A 213 2.97 10.68 4.89
CA CYS A 213 3.72 9.56 5.47
C CYS A 213 4.72 8.96 4.47
N ARG A 214 6.02 8.98 4.78
CA ARG A 214 7.14 8.59 3.88
C ARG A 214 7.78 7.26 4.23
N THR A 215 7.21 6.52 5.19
CA THR A 215 7.74 5.24 5.69
C THR A 215 8.09 4.23 4.59
N PHE A 216 7.25 4.11 3.56
CA PHE A 216 7.48 3.19 2.42
C PHE A 216 8.49 3.72 1.37
N SER A 217 9.14 4.85 1.65
CA SER A 217 10.34 5.32 0.96
C SER A 217 11.55 5.41 1.91
N ASP A 218 11.42 5.03 3.19
CA ASP A 218 12.56 4.96 4.12
C ASP A 218 13.59 3.93 3.60
N PRO A 219 14.89 4.26 3.58
CA PRO A 219 15.92 3.35 3.08
C PRO A 219 15.89 1.96 3.70
N ARG A 220 15.67 1.83 5.01
CA ARG A 220 15.65 0.55 5.72
C ARG A 220 14.44 -0.29 5.30
N VAL A 221 13.30 0.35 5.11
CA VAL A 221 12.06 -0.32 4.65
C VAL A 221 12.23 -0.81 3.21
N VAL A 222 12.75 0.05 2.32
CA VAL A 222 13.00 -0.30 0.91
C VAL A 222 14.00 -1.45 0.80
N GLU A 223 15.09 -1.40 1.57
CA GLU A 223 16.09 -2.47 1.61
C GLU A 223 15.52 -3.79 2.15
N ALA A 224 14.70 -3.75 3.21
CA ALA A 224 14.03 -4.94 3.73
C ALA A 224 13.07 -5.55 2.71
N VAL A 225 12.39 -4.73 1.90
CA VAL A 225 11.57 -5.23 0.79
C VAL A 225 12.43 -5.88 -0.30
N CYS A 226 13.58 -5.30 -0.64
CA CYS A 226 14.52 -5.94 -1.59
C CYS A 226 14.98 -7.32 -1.11
N ASP A 227 15.12 -7.51 0.21
CA ASP A 227 15.61 -8.75 0.83
C ASP A 227 14.50 -9.76 1.13
N LEU A 228 13.23 -9.41 0.89
CA LEU A 228 12.07 -10.25 1.22
C LEU A 228 12.10 -11.61 0.52
N GLY A 229 12.60 -11.67 -0.71
CA GLY A 229 12.71 -12.89 -1.51
C GLY A 229 11.37 -13.47 -2.02
N THR A 230 10.24 -12.93 -1.55
CA THR A 230 8.88 -13.36 -1.88
C THR A 230 8.18 -12.35 -2.81
N PRO A 231 7.27 -12.80 -3.69
CA PRO A 231 6.34 -11.95 -4.42
C PRO A 231 5.68 -10.86 -3.55
N LEU A 232 5.71 -9.62 -4.02
CA LEU A 232 5.13 -8.47 -3.33
C LEU A 232 3.97 -7.88 -4.13
N LEU A 233 2.86 -7.63 -3.46
CA LEU A 233 1.74 -6.82 -3.94
C LEU A 233 1.59 -5.58 -3.07
N THR A 234 1.21 -4.44 -3.66
CA THR A 234 0.80 -3.27 -2.90
C THR A 234 -0.58 -2.77 -3.29
N LEU A 235 -1.38 -2.45 -2.28
CA LEU A 235 -2.56 -1.60 -2.44
C LEU A 235 -2.10 -0.16 -2.22
N ALA A 236 -1.73 0.49 -3.32
CA ALA A 236 -1.02 1.75 -3.33
C ALA A 236 -1.87 2.92 -2.86
N GLY A 237 -1.21 3.96 -2.38
CA GLY A 237 -1.84 5.28 -2.25
C GLY A 237 -1.96 5.98 -3.60
N PRO A 238 -2.64 7.14 -3.64
CA PRO A 238 -2.73 7.97 -4.84
C PRO A 238 -1.38 8.50 -5.33
N ALA A 239 -0.38 8.57 -4.45
CA ALA A 239 1.00 8.84 -4.81
C ALA A 239 1.84 7.56 -4.61
N PRO A 240 2.61 7.11 -5.61
CA PRO A 240 3.45 5.92 -5.51
C PRO A 240 4.64 6.17 -4.57
N THR A 241 5.12 5.09 -3.97
CA THR A 241 6.32 5.03 -3.12
C THR A 241 7.39 4.13 -3.75
N LEU A 242 8.60 4.09 -3.18
CA LEU A 242 9.64 3.18 -3.67
C LEU A 242 9.26 1.71 -3.49
N VAL A 243 8.54 1.36 -2.42
CA VAL A 243 8.01 0.00 -2.22
C VAL A 243 7.00 -0.37 -3.30
N ASP A 244 6.15 0.56 -3.74
CA ASP A 244 5.20 0.32 -4.83
C ASP A 244 5.91 -0.01 -6.16
N ALA A 245 7.06 0.62 -6.42
CA ALA A 245 7.87 0.35 -7.60
C ALA A 245 8.60 -1.01 -7.55
N LEU A 246 8.76 -1.60 -6.37
CA LEU A 246 9.34 -2.94 -6.17
C LEU A 246 8.28 -4.05 -6.24
N ALA A 247 6.99 -3.71 -6.13
CA ALA A 247 5.93 -4.70 -6.19
C ALA A 247 5.80 -5.34 -7.58
N TRP A 248 5.45 -6.63 -7.62
CA TRP A 248 5.01 -7.28 -8.85
C TRP A 248 3.75 -6.62 -9.39
N ARG A 249 2.81 -6.32 -8.47
CA ARG A 249 1.58 -5.59 -8.75
C ARG A 249 1.35 -4.52 -7.70
N SER A 250 1.15 -3.31 -8.18
CA SER A 250 0.78 -2.15 -7.39
C SER A 250 -0.45 -1.51 -8.03
N SER A 251 -1.47 -1.20 -7.22
CA SER A 251 -2.63 -0.44 -7.70
C SER A 251 -3.28 0.33 -6.56
N PRO A 252 -3.74 1.57 -6.80
CA PRO A 252 -4.55 2.30 -5.82
C PRO A 252 -6.01 1.84 -5.80
N VAL A 253 -6.41 0.92 -6.68
CA VAL A 253 -7.77 0.41 -6.77
C VAL A 253 -7.83 -0.98 -6.12
N PRO A 254 -8.53 -1.14 -4.98
CA PRO A 254 -8.67 -2.44 -4.29
C PRO A 254 -9.09 -3.59 -5.22
N GLY A 255 -10.08 -3.34 -6.08
CA GLY A 255 -10.58 -4.34 -7.03
C GLY A 255 -9.54 -4.81 -8.05
N ALA A 256 -8.56 -3.96 -8.41
CA ALA A 256 -7.48 -4.35 -9.32
C ALA A 256 -6.45 -5.28 -8.64
N VAL A 257 -6.19 -5.08 -7.35
CA VAL A 257 -5.35 -5.98 -6.54
C VAL A 257 -6.05 -7.34 -6.40
N LEU A 258 -7.34 -7.35 -6.08
CA LEU A 258 -8.13 -8.59 -6.00
C LEU A 258 -8.17 -9.33 -7.36
N ALA A 259 -8.39 -8.61 -8.46
CA ALA A 259 -8.38 -9.20 -9.79
C ALA A 259 -7.02 -9.81 -10.16
N ALA A 260 -5.91 -9.20 -9.71
CA ALA A 260 -4.58 -9.77 -9.91
C ALA A 260 -4.39 -11.08 -9.12
N ILE A 261 -4.88 -11.13 -7.88
CA ILE A 261 -4.93 -12.34 -7.04
C ILE A 261 -5.73 -13.45 -7.73
N GLU A 262 -6.95 -13.14 -8.20
CA GLU A 262 -7.78 -14.09 -8.93
C GLU A 262 -7.14 -14.58 -10.23
N ALA A 263 -6.42 -13.70 -10.94
CA ALA A 263 -5.69 -14.06 -12.14
C ALA A 263 -4.58 -15.08 -11.86
N THR A 264 -3.84 -14.90 -10.75
CA THR A 264 -2.85 -15.89 -10.28
C THR A 264 -3.52 -17.24 -9.98
N LEU A 265 -4.60 -17.24 -9.20
CA LEU A 265 -5.34 -18.46 -8.85
C LEU A 265 -5.89 -19.18 -10.08
N ARG A 266 -6.38 -18.44 -11.08
CA ARG A 266 -6.82 -19.01 -12.36
C ARG A 266 -5.66 -19.63 -13.13
N GLY A 267 -4.48 -19.01 -13.11
CA GLY A 267 -3.25 -19.54 -13.69
C GLY A 267 -2.74 -20.80 -12.98
N GLU A 268 -2.91 -20.91 -11.67
CA GLU A 268 -2.67 -22.15 -10.92
C GLU A 268 -3.62 -23.26 -11.35
N LEU A 269 -4.92 -22.96 -11.40
CA LEU A 269 -5.94 -23.92 -11.83
C LEU A 269 -5.67 -24.45 -13.25
N ALA A 270 -5.25 -23.57 -14.17
CA ALA A 270 -4.92 -23.95 -15.54
C ALA A 270 -3.67 -24.85 -15.63
N ARG A 271 -2.72 -24.72 -14.68
CA ARG A 271 -1.52 -25.57 -14.60
C ARG A 271 -1.76 -26.88 -13.84
N ALA A 272 -2.85 -26.99 -13.09
CA ALA A 272 -3.19 -28.21 -12.38
C ALA A 272 -3.49 -29.34 -13.39
N ASP A 273 -2.85 -30.50 -13.23
CA ASP A 273 -3.14 -31.71 -13.99
C ASP A 273 -4.50 -32.28 -13.56
N ARG A 274 -5.57 -31.65 -14.05
CA ARG A 274 -6.95 -31.94 -13.67
C ARG A 274 -7.30 -33.39 -13.94
N ALA A 275 -6.85 -33.93 -15.08
CA ALA A 275 -7.06 -35.33 -15.43
C ALA A 275 -6.41 -36.29 -14.42
N ARG A 276 -5.21 -35.98 -13.91
CA ARG A 276 -4.60 -36.76 -12.83
C ARG A 276 -5.36 -36.60 -11.51
N LEU A 277 -5.79 -35.40 -11.16
CA LEU A 277 -6.56 -35.16 -9.92
C LEU A 277 -7.91 -35.87 -9.93
N ASP A 278 -8.61 -35.87 -11.07
CA ASP A 278 -9.87 -36.58 -11.22
C ASP A 278 -9.67 -38.11 -11.12
N ARG A 279 -8.61 -38.67 -11.73
CA ARG A 279 -8.24 -40.10 -11.54
C ARG A 279 -7.93 -40.45 -10.08
N ILE A 280 -7.29 -39.54 -9.34
CA ILE A 280 -7.04 -39.70 -7.90
C ILE A 280 -8.37 -39.71 -7.14
N ALA A 281 -9.27 -38.76 -7.43
CA ALA A 281 -10.58 -38.69 -6.82
C ALA A 281 -11.41 -39.96 -7.08
N GLU A 282 -11.41 -40.46 -8.32
CA GLU A 282 -12.05 -41.73 -8.71
C GLU A 282 -11.50 -42.92 -7.92
N THR A 283 -10.19 -42.95 -7.66
CA THR A 283 -9.55 -44.02 -6.87
C THR A 283 -10.03 -44.03 -5.41
N PHE A 284 -10.27 -42.85 -4.83
CA PHE A 284 -10.72 -42.71 -3.43
C PHE A 284 -12.24 -42.66 -3.25
N ALA A 285 -13.01 -42.48 -4.33
CA ALA A 285 -14.48 -42.48 -4.28
C ALA A 285 -15.07 -43.86 -3.88
N GLY A 286 -14.27 -44.94 -3.94
CA GLY A 286 -14.69 -46.30 -3.63
C GLY A 286 -15.75 -46.85 -4.61
N PRO A 287 -15.95 -48.17 -4.69
CA PRO A 287 -17.12 -48.70 -5.38
C PRO A 287 -18.38 -48.16 -4.69
N PRO A 288 -19.44 -47.79 -5.45
CA PRO A 288 -20.69 -47.34 -4.84
C PRO A 288 -21.16 -48.40 -3.86
N THR A 289 -21.39 -47.99 -2.61
CA THR A 289 -22.04 -48.83 -1.61
C THR A 289 -23.36 -49.27 -2.24
N ALA A 290 -23.48 -50.56 -2.54
CA ALA A 290 -24.73 -51.12 -3.02
C ALA A 290 -25.82 -50.72 -2.02
N PRO A 291 -27.00 -50.24 -2.46
CA PRO A 291 -28.10 -50.02 -1.54
C PRO A 291 -28.39 -51.35 -0.85
N GLY A 292 -28.04 -51.40 0.43
CA GLY A 292 -28.19 -52.59 1.27
C GLY A 292 -29.66 -52.79 1.60
N ASP A 293 -30.39 -53.43 0.68
CA ASP A 293 -31.59 -54.19 1.00
C ASP A 293 -31.25 -55.69 0.89
N ALA A 294 -30.96 -56.29 2.04
CA ALA A 294 -31.35 -57.66 2.34
C ALA A 294 -31.08 -57.92 3.82
N ALA A 295 -32.18 -58.02 4.55
CA ALA A 295 -32.25 -58.58 5.89
C ALA A 295 -31.40 -59.84 6.01
N TRP A 296 -30.58 -59.90 7.06
CA TRP A 296 -30.09 -61.18 7.55
C TRP A 296 -31.30 -62.00 8.01
N PRO A 297 -31.50 -63.23 7.50
CA PRO A 297 -32.48 -64.12 8.10
C PRO A 297 -31.93 -64.58 9.45
N ASP A 298 -32.66 -64.28 10.52
CA ASP A 298 -32.45 -64.88 11.84
C ASP A 298 -32.54 -66.41 11.71
N ALA A 299 -31.40 -67.08 11.89
CA ALA A 299 -31.36 -68.52 12.14
C ALA A 299 -31.35 -68.75 13.66
N PRO A 300 -32.10 -69.74 14.17
CA PRO A 300 -32.48 -69.82 15.57
C PRO A 300 -31.40 -70.51 16.43
N PHE A 301 -31.17 -69.97 17.62
CA PHE A 301 -30.83 -70.72 18.84
C PHE A 301 -31.53 -70.07 20.03
#